data_AF-A0A151QX51-F1
#
_entry.id   AF-A0A151QX51-F1
#
_cell.length_a   1.000
_cell.length_b   1.000
_cell.length_c   1.000
_cell.angle_alpha   90.00
_cell.angle_beta   90.00
_cell.angle_gamma   90.00
#
_symmetry.space_group_name_H-M   'P 1'
#
loop_
_entity.id
_entity.type
_entity.pdbx_description
1 polymer ?
#
loop_
_entity_poly.entity_id
_entity_poly.type
_entity_poly.pdbx_seq_one_letter_code
_entity_poly.pdbx_strand_id
1 'polypeptide(L)' 'MTGDLTVFKSYSACLNNYTIRLADGTLSKVMGKGSSIISQNITLNSILYVPKLDCNLLSISKLTRDLKCH' A
#
# COMPACT_ATOMS: atom_id res chain seq x y z
N MET A 1 -10.90 3.13 4.33
CA MET A 1 -9.49 3.17 3.87
C MET A 1 -9.21 2.03 2.89
N THR A 2 -9.70 0.81 3.13
CA THR A 2 -9.71 -0.24 2.10
C THR A 2 -10.64 0.15 0.95
N GLY A 3 -10.20 -0.02 -0.29
CA GLY A 3 -11.01 0.23 -1.50
C GLY A 3 -11.21 1.69 -1.90
N ASP A 4 -10.92 2.65 -1.02
CA ASP A 4 -11.10 4.07 -1.29
C ASP A 4 -9.81 4.69 -1.87
N LEU A 5 -9.83 4.94 -3.19
CA LEU A 5 -8.71 5.55 -3.90
C LEU A 5 -8.45 7.00 -3.48
N THR A 6 -9.41 7.69 -2.86
CA THR A 6 -9.24 9.09 -2.43
C THR A 6 -8.25 9.25 -1.28
N VAL A 7 -7.95 8.14 -0.58
CA VAL A 7 -6.92 8.08 0.45
C VAL A 7 -5.52 8.31 -0.14
N PHE A 8 -5.32 8.01 -1.42
CA PHE A 8 -4.04 8.22 -2.08
C PHE A 8 -3.85 9.69 -2.42
N LYS A 9 -2.75 10.27 -1.93
CA LYS A 9 -2.25 11.57 -2.39
C LYS A 9 -1.72 11.46 -3.83
N SER A 10 -1.01 10.38 -4.12
CA SER A 10 -0.56 10.05 -5.47
C SER A 10 -0.98 8.64 -5.81
N TYR A 11 -1.47 8.43 -7.02
CA TYR A 11 -1.88 7.13 -7.51
C TYR A 11 -1.39 6.94 -8.95
N SER A 12 -0.83 5.78 -9.22
CA SER A 12 -0.44 5.34 -10.56
C SER A 12 -0.95 3.93 -10.78
N ALA A 13 -1.72 3.74 -11.85
CA ALA A 13 -2.21 2.42 -12.21
C ALA A 13 -1.04 1.51 -12.60
N CYS A 14 -1.09 0.25 -12.17
CA CYS A 14 -0.11 -0.77 -12.56
C CYS A 14 -0.64 -1.49 -13.81
N LEU A 15 -0.07 -1.16 -14.97
CA LEU A 15 -0.44 -1.77 -16.26
C LEU A 15 0.12 -3.19 -16.42
N ASN A 16 1.16 -3.51 -15.65
CA ASN A 16 1.86 -4.78 -15.69
C ASN A 16 1.04 -5.84 -14.91
N ASN A 17 1.17 -7.13 -15.27
CA ASN A 17 0.58 -8.24 -14.50
C ASN A 17 1.37 -8.51 -13.19
N TYR A 18 1.54 -7.47 -12.37
CA TYR A 18 2.16 -7.57 -11.07
C TYR A 18 1.17 -8.17 -10.07
N THR A 19 1.60 -9.21 -9.38
CA THR A 19 0.78 -9.93 -8.39
C THR A 19 1.54 -10.09 -7.08
N ILE A 20 0.79 -10.19 -5.99
CA ILE A 20 1.31 -10.56 -4.68
C ILE A 20 0.61 -11.84 -4.20
N ARG A 21 1.29 -12.59 -3.33
CA ARG A 21 0.70 -13.74 -2.66
C ARG A 21 0.15 -13.32 -1.30
N LEU A 22 -1.12 -13.61 -1.07
CA LEU A 22 -1.80 -13.34 0.18
C LEU A 22 -1.51 -14.45 1.21
N ALA A 23 -1.87 -14.21 2.47
CA ALA A 23 -1.64 -15.17 3.55
C ALA A 23 -2.44 -16.48 3.38
N ASP A 24 -3.55 -16.45 2.63
CA ASP A 24 -4.34 -17.63 2.26
C ASP A 24 -3.70 -18.45 1.11
N GLY A 25 -2.52 -18.05 0.63
CA GLY A 25 -1.80 -18.69 -0.46
C GLY A 25 -2.26 -18.26 -1.86
N THR A 26 -3.36 -17.52 -1.98
CA THR A 26 -3.88 -17.06 -3.27
C THR A 26 -3.04 -15.92 -3.84
N LEU A 27 -3.00 -15.84 -5.18
CA LEU A 27 -2.41 -14.70 -5.87
C LEU A 27 -3.47 -13.61 -6.06
N SER A 28 -3.05 -12.36 -5.89
CA SER A 28 -3.90 -11.18 -6.10
C SER A 28 -3.18 -10.15 -6.96
N LYS A 29 -3.92 -9.51 -7.87
CA LYS A 29 -3.40 -8.48 -8.77
C LYS A 29 -3.24 -7.16 -8.03
N VAL A 30 -2.10 -6.50 -8.25
CA VAL A 30 -1.88 -5.12 -7.82
C VAL A 30 -2.43 -4.20 -8.91
N MET A 31 -3.41 -3.38 -8.56
CA MET A 31 -4.08 -2.48 -9.51
C MET A 31 -3.39 -1.12 -9.63
N GLY A 32 -2.65 -0.73 -8.59
CA GLY A 32 -1.90 0.51 -8.61
C GLY A 32 -0.93 0.62 -7.45
N LYS A 33 -0.12 1.67 -7.51
CA LYS A 33 0.81 2.06 -6.46
C LYS A 33 0.75 3.57 -6.23
N GLY A 34 1.15 4.00 -5.04
CA GLY A 34 1.05 5.40 -4.70
C GLY A 34 1.62 5.77 -3.34
N SER A 35 1.21 6.95 -2.87
CA SER A 35 1.52 7.45 -1.54
C SER A 35 0.28 8.03 -0.88
N SER A 36 0.29 8.05 0.46
CA SER A 36 -0.80 8.60 1.26
C SER A 36 -0.24 9.29 2.50
N ILE A 37 -0.95 10.33 2.96
CA ILE A 37 -0.65 11.02 4.21
C ILE A 37 -1.60 10.45 5.27
N ILE A 38 -1.05 9.80 6.30
CA ILE A 38 -1.86 9.20 7.37
C ILE A 38 -1.87 10.04 8.65
N SER A 39 -0.92 10.97 8.79
CA SER A 39 -0.86 11.96 9.86
C SER A 39 -0.03 13.16 9.41
N GLN A 40 -0.06 14.27 10.14
CA GLN A 40 0.61 15.54 9.80
C GLN A 40 2.08 15.35 9.36
N ASN A 41 2.79 14.42 10.01
CA ASN A 41 4.22 14.17 9.77
C ASN A 41 4.51 12.78 9.19
N ILE A 42 3.48 11.99 8.84
CA ILE A 42 3.67 10.61 8.39
C ILE A 42 3.09 10.45 6.99
N THR A 43 3.99 10.33 6.02
CA THR A 43 3.68 9.97 4.63
C THR A 43 4.11 8.54 4.39
N LEU A 44 3.16 7.69 4.00
CA LEU A 44 3.43 6.34 3.53
C LEU A 44 3.78 6.40 2.05
N ASN A 45 4.99 5.95 1.71
CA ASN A 45 5.46 5.84 0.35
C ASN A 45 5.36 4.39 -0.14
N SER A 46 5.27 4.21 -1.46
CA SER A 46 5.25 2.88 -2.10
C SER A 46 4.10 1.97 -1.63
N ILE A 47 2.92 2.54 -1.39
CA ILE A 47 1.71 1.80 -1.04
C ILE A 47 1.22 1.04 -2.27
N LEU A 48 0.76 -0.21 -2.10
CA LEU A 48 0.14 -1.02 -3.15
C LEU A 48 -1.37 -1.04 -2.97
N TYR A 49 -2.12 -0.80 -4.05
CA TYR A 49 -3.57 -0.96 -4.09
C TYR A 49 -3.92 -2.37 -4.60
N VAL A 50 -4.54 -3.16 -3.72
CA VAL A 50 -4.88 -4.56 -3.97
C VAL A 50 -6.34 -4.79 -3.56
N PRO A 51 -7.31 -4.72 -4.50
CA PRO A 51 -8.74 -4.75 -4.16
C PRO A 51 -9.21 -6.02 -3.45
N LYS A 52 -8.55 -7.16 -3.70
CA LYS A 52 -8.88 -8.45 -3.06
C LYS A 52 -8.44 -8.53 -1.59
N LEU A 53 -7.64 -7.58 -1.12
CA LEU A 53 -7.18 -7.56 0.27
C LEU A 53 -8.18 -6.74 1.09
N ASP A 54 -8.93 -7.42 1.95
CA ASP A 54 -9.99 -6.81 2.75
C ASP A 54 -9.48 -5.91 3.89
N CYS A 55 -8.18 -5.95 4.17
CA CYS A 55 -7.51 -5.17 5.20
C CYS A 55 -6.30 -4.40 4.65
N ASN A 56 -5.86 -3.38 5.39
CA ASN A 56 -4.61 -2.71 5.09
C ASN A 56 -3.46 -3.42 5.82
N LEU A 57 -2.36 -3.66 5.10
CA LEU A 57 -1.13 -4.18 5.68
C LEU A 57 -0.08 -3.07 5.73
N LEU A 58 0.46 -2.83 6.92
CA LEU A 58 1.52 -1.86 7.15
C LEU A 58 2.73 -2.55 7.77
N SER A 59 3.87 -2.45 7.10
CA SER A 59 5.13 -2.94 7.64
C SER A 59 5.69 -1.91 8.63
N ILE A 60 5.69 -2.26 9.93
CA ILE A 60 6.24 -1.41 10.99
C ILE A 60 7.76 -1.26 10.85
N SER A 61 8.47 -2.32 10.46
CA SER A 61 9.93 -2.26 10.25
C SER A 61 10.30 -1.35 9.08
N LYS A 62 9.50 -1.31 8.01
CA LYS A 62 9.67 -0.36 6.92
C LYS A 62 9.34 1.07 7.38
N LEU A 63 8.21 1.26 8.07
CA LEU A 63 7.80 2.58 8.56
C LEU A 63 8.86 3.20 9.48
N THR A 64 9.32 2.45 10.49
CA THR A 64 10.34 2.91 11.44
C THR A 64 11.65 3.26 10.73
N ARG A 65 12.08 2.46 9.74
CA ARG A 65 13.25 2.77 8.91
C ARG A 65 13.06 4.04 8.08
N ASP A 66 11.90 4.20 7.44
CA ASP A 66 11.59 5.36 6.60
C ASP A 66 11.49 6.64 7.45
N LEU A 67 11.03 6.53 8.70
CA LEU A 67 10.97 7.62 9.69
C LEU A 67 12.27 7.83 10.48
N LYS A 68 13.30 7.00 10.26
CA LYS A 68 14.58 7.03 11.00
C LYS A 68 14.40 6.90 12.52
N CYS A 69 13.45 6.07 12.95
CA CYS A 69 13.29 5.68 14.34
C CYS A 69 14.35 4.62 14.68
N HIS A 70 15.45 5.06 15.28
CA HIS A 70 16.54 4.22 15.78
C HIS A 70 16.44 4.03 17.29
#